data_AF-A0A4U3MEH1-F1
#
_entry.id   AF-A0A4U3MEH1-F1
#
_cell.length_a   1.000
_cell.length_b   1.000
_cell.length_c   1.000
_cell.angle_alpha   90.00
_cell.angle_beta   90.00
_cell.angle_gamma   90.00
#
_symmetry.space_group_name_H-M   'P 1'
#
loop_
_entity.id
_entity.type
_entity.pdbx_description
1 polymer ?
#
loop_
_entity_poly.entity_id
_entity_poly.type
_entity_poly.pdbx_seq_one_letter_code
_entity_poly.pdbx_strand_id
1 'polypeptide(L)' 'MRDGLIWWSTAKATFGLVVSDGVVVEAAPYARRWAQGRPADEVLEKARRSRGVSVEWIPRQ' A
#
# COMPACT_ATOMS: atom_id res chain seq x y z
N MET A 1 11.65 -1.42 -11.98
CA MET A 1 10.24 -1.82 -11.79
C MET A 1 10.15 -2.49 -10.43
N ARG A 2 9.33 -1.97 -9.51
CA ARG A 2 9.25 -2.48 -8.12
C ARG A 2 7.96 -3.30 -7.98
N ASP A 3 8.11 -4.62 -7.96
CA ASP A 3 7.02 -5.54 -7.64
C ASP A 3 7.10 -5.94 -6.17
N GLY A 4 5.96 -6.05 -5.51
CA GLY A 4 5.91 -6.41 -4.10
C GLY A 4 4.57 -6.17 -3.46
N LEU A 5 4.58 -6.06 -2.14
CA LEU A 5 3.41 -5.81 -1.32
C LEU A 5 3.68 -4.63 -0.39
N ILE A 6 2.75 -3.68 -0.34
CA ILE A 6 2.69 -2.69 0.74
C ILE A 6 1.83 -3.31 1.83
N TRP A 7 2.43 -3.58 2.98
CA TRP A 7 1.75 -4.01 4.19
C TRP A 7 1.27 -2.78 4.96
N TRP A 8 -0.04 -2.56 5.02
CA TRP A 8 -0.65 -1.39 5.66
C TRP A 8 -1.42 -1.79 6.90
N SER A 9 -1.05 -1.21 8.05
CA SER A 9 -1.70 -1.46 9.34
C SER A 9 -2.22 -0.17 9.96
N THR A 10 -3.44 -0.24 10.49
CA THR A 10 -4.09 0.80 11.30
C THR A 10 -4.56 0.20 12.62
N ALA A 11 -5.07 1.02 13.53
CA ALA A 11 -5.70 0.52 14.76
C ALA A 11 -6.91 -0.41 14.53
N LYS A 12 -7.53 -0.39 13.34
CA LYS A 12 -8.76 -1.14 13.04
C LYS A 12 -8.56 -2.33 12.12
N ALA A 13 -7.53 -2.31 11.28
CA ALA A 13 -7.32 -3.31 10.25
C ALA A 13 -5.88 -3.29 9.72
N THR A 14 -5.45 -4.46 9.27
CA THR A 14 -4.20 -4.69 8.54
C THR A 14 -4.49 -5.37 7.21
N PHE A 15 -3.82 -4.93 6.14
CA PHE A 15 -4.04 -5.41 4.79
C PHE A 15 -2.85 -5.19 3.87
N GLY A 16 -2.79 -6.02 2.83
CA GLY A 16 -1.83 -5.88 1.75
C GLY A 16 -2.38 -5.06 0.58
N LEU A 17 -1.49 -4.33 -0.08
CA LEU A 17 -1.69 -3.74 -1.41
C LEU A 17 -0.66 -4.36 -2.35
N VAL A 18 -1.11 -5.06 -3.38
CA VAL A 18 -0.22 -5.71 -4.35
C VAL A 18 0.28 -4.64 -5.32
N VAL A 19 1.59 -4.59 -5.50
CA VAL A 19 2.26 -3.64 -6.40
C VAL A 19 2.91 -4.41 -7.54
N SER A 20 2.63 -3.97 -8.75
CA SER A 20 3.28 -4.43 -9.99
C SER A 20 3.70 -3.23 -10.82
N ASP A 21 4.94 -3.24 -11.30
CA ASP A 21 5.59 -2.13 -11.97
C ASP A 21 5.48 -0.79 -11.22
N GLY A 22 5.64 -0.85 -9.89
CA GLY A 22 5.54 0.33 -9.03
C GLY A 22 4.12 0.90 -8.88
N VAL A 23 3.08 0.24 -9.41
CA VAL A 23 1.68 0.66 -9.30
C VAL A 23 0.89 -0.36 -8.48
N VAL A 24 -0.01 0.11 -7.62
CA VAL A 24 -0.91 -0.77 -6.87
C VAL A 24 -1.96 -1.37 -7.82
N VAL A 25 -1.90 -2.69 -8.03
CA VAL A 25 -2.82 -3.42 -8.92
C VAL A 25 -3.96 -4.10 -8.16
N GLU A 26 -3.76 -4.43 -6.89
CA GLU A 26 -4.80 -5.03 -6.04
C GLU A 26 -4.82 -4.39 -4.65
N ALA A 27 -6.02 -4.16 -4.13
CA ALA A 27 -6.24 -3.57 -2.82
C ALA A 27 -7.50 -4.13 -2.14
N ALA A 28 -7.47 -4.17 -0.81
CA ALA A 28 -8.65 -4.48 0.01
C ALA A 28 -9.79 -3.47 -0.24
N PRO A 29 -11.08 -3.84 -0.10
CA PRO A 29 -12.22 -3.00 -0.50
C PRO A 29 -12.21 -1.55 0.02
N TYR A 30 -11.85 -1.34 1.29
CA TYR A 30 -11.76 -0.01 1.90
C TYR A 30 -10.53 0.80 1.42
N ALA A 31 -9.55 0.15 0.82
CA ALA A 31 -8.35 0.76 0.28
C ALA A 31 -8.44 1.07 -1.22
N ARG A 32 -9.26 0.32 -1.97
CA ARG A 32 -9.38 0.44 -3.44
C ARG A 32 -9.56 1.88 -3.91
N ARG A 33 -10.47 2.63 -3.29
CA ARG A 33 -10.80 4.02 -3.67
C ARG A 33 -9.61 4.98 -3.64
N TRP A 34 -8.62 4.74 -2.76
CA TRP A 34 -7.48 5.64 -2.61
C TRP A 34 -6.14 5.02 -3.00
N ALA A 35 -6.05 3.69 -3.11
CA ALA A 35 -4.81 2.98 -3.39
C ALA A 35 -4.74 2.41 -4.82
N GLN A 36 -5.82 1.83 -5.35
CA GLN A 36 -5.76 1.07 -6.59
C GLN A 36 -5.44 1.99 -7.78
N GLY A 37 -4.49 1.58 -8.61
CA GLY A 37 -3.98 2.35 -9.75
C GLY A 37 -3.03 3.48 -9.36
N ARG A 38 -2.71 3.68 -8.07
CA ARG A 38 -1.75 4.69 -7.63
C ARG A 38 -0.31 4.17 -7.65
N PRO A 39 0.67 5.05 -7.90
CA PRO A 39 2.07 4.74 -7.64
C PRO A 39 2.31 4.33 -6.18
N ALA A 40 3.13 3.30 -5.98
CA ALA A 40 3.52 2.82 -4.66
C ALA A 40 4.17 3.91 -3.81
N ASP A 41 4.98 4.77 -4.42
CA ASP A 41 5.65 5.88 -3.73
C ASP A 41 4.63 6.90 -3.19
N GLU A 42 3.57 7.23 -3.95
CA GLU A 42 2.48 8.09 -3.45
C GLU A 42 1.76 7.48 -2.24
N VAL A 43 1.56 6.16 -2.25
CA VAL A 43 0.93 5.44 -1.14
C VAL A 43 1.82 5.43 0.10
N LEU A 44 3.12 5.22 -0.07
CA LEU A 44 4.10 5.29 1.02
C LEU A 44 4.21 6.72 1.58
N GLU A 45 4.16 7.75 0.74
CA GLU A 45 4.09 9.14 1.20
C GLU A 45 2.81 9.45 1.97
N LYS A 46 1.66 8.95 1.51
CA LYS A 46 0.39 9.06 2.25
C LYS A 46 0.51 8.47 3.65
N ALA A 47 1.17 7.32 3.79
CA ALA A 47 1.39 6.69 5.08
C ALA A 47 2.23 7.58 6.02
N ARG A 48 3.33 8.17 5.51
CA ARG A 48 4.19 9.09 6.28
C ARG A 48 3.42 10.32 6.81
N ARG A 49 2.40 10.78 6.09
CA ARG A 49 1.55 11.91 6.49
C ARG A 49 0.39 11.52 7.41
N SER A 50 0.11 10.23 7.55
CA SER A 50 -1.04 9.71 8.30
C SER A 50 -0.63 9.33 9.72
N ARG A 51 -1.34 9.85 10.74
CA ARG A 51 -1.15 9.38 12.12
C ARG A 51 -1.84 8.03 12.34
N GLY A 52 -1.22 7.14 13.12
CA GLY A 52 -1.80 5.85 13.50
C GLY A 52 -1.80 4.80 12.37
N VAL A 53 -0.94 5.00 11.37
CA VAL A 53 -0.70 4.06 10.28
C VAL A 53 0.74 3.55 10.39
N SER A 54 0.93 2.25 10.29
CA SER A 54 2.24 1.62 10.07
C SER A 54 2.27 0.99 8.68
N VAL A 55 3.36 1.20 7.95
CA VAL A 55 3.53 0.61 6.61
C VAL A 55 4.90 -0.03 6.47
N GLU A 56 4.91 -1.19 5.84
CA GLU A 56 6.13 -1.92 5.49
C GLU A 56 6.09 -2.31 4.00
N TRP A 57 7.26 -2.31 3.35
CA TRP A 57 7.43 -2.82 1.99
C TRP A 57 7.98 -4.24 2.04
N ILE A 58 7.26 -5.17 1.43
CA ILE A 58 7.65 -6.57 1.31
C ILE A 58 8.00 -6.83 -0.17
N PRO A 59 9.28 -7.02 -0.53
CA PRO A 59 9.67 -7.26 -1.91
C PRO A 59 9.11 -8.59 -2.41
N ARG A 60 8.78 -8.67 -3.71
CA ARG A 60 8.45 -9.94 -4.36
C ARG A 60 9.67 -10.86 -4.34
N GLN A 61 9.48 -12.11 -3.93
CA GLN A 61 10.50 -13.17 -3.98
C GLN A 61 10.70 -13.68 -5.41
#